data_AF-A0A7L4KA85-F1
#
_entry.id   AF-A0A7L4KA85-F1
#
_cell.length_a   1.000
_cell.length_b   1.000
_cell.length_c   1.000
_cell.angle_alpha   90.00
_cell.angle_beta   90.00
_cell.angle_gamma   90.00
#
_symmetry.space_group_name_H-M   'P 1'
#
loop_
_entity.id
_entity.type
_entity.pdbx_description
1 polymer ?
#
loop_
_entity_poly.entity_id
_entity_poly.type
_entity_poly.pdbx_seq_one_letter_code
_entity_poly.pdbx_strand_id
1 'polypeptide(L)'
;QQVKLSSPDYVGHGQEEAVADFLQRIECYRHTYEPLDESRDGALSYIKVFEVGLRYLANRVQGHVQSRIAYYLMNTHVAPRTIYLSRHGESHLNRQGRIGGDAGLSPSGRQYAQALAKFIQSQKILELKVWTSHLRRTIETAEALGVPYEQWKALNELDA
;
A
#
# COMPACT_ATOMS: atom_id res chain seq x y z
N GLN A 1 -3.79 -3.27 -18.09
CA GLN A 1 -3.92 -2.58 -19.39
C GLN A 1 -3.46 -1.11 -19.37
N GLN A 2 -3.66 -0.34 -18.29
CA GLN A 2 -3.44 1.12 -18.30
C GLN A 2 -2.00 1.61 -18.56
N VAL A 3 -0.95 0.92 -18.09
CA VAL A 3 0.42 1.50 -18.11
C VAL A 3 1.09 1.42 -19.50
N LYS A 4 0.69 0.46 -20.34
CA LYS A 4 1.37 0.23 -21.64
C LYS A 4 0.89 1.18 -22.73
N LEU A 5 -0.36 1.64 -22.67
CA LEU A 5 -0.90 2.64 -23.60
C LEU A 5 -0.46 4.07 -23.29
N SER A 6 0.02 4.33 -22.08
CA SER A 6 0.71 5.57 -21.71
C SER A 6 2.23 5.48 -21.86
N SER A 7 2.73 4.45 -22.54
CA SER A 7 4.18 4.27 -22.79
C SER A 7 4.69 5.32 -23.78
N PRO A 8 5.94 5.78 -23.63
CA PRO A 8 6.61 6.61 -24.65
C PRO A 8 6.59 5.98 -26.06
N ASP A 9 6.55 4.64 -26.15
CA ASP A 9 6.49 3.89 -27.42
C ASP A 9 5.26 4.23 -28.29
N TYR A 10 4.18 4.75 -27.70
CA TYR A 10 2.92 5.04 -28.39
C TYR A 10 2.54 6.53 -28.40
N VAL A 11 3.50 7.43 -28.18
CA VAL A 11 3.26 8.88 -28.25
C VAL A 11 2.82 9.26 -29.67
N GLY A 12 1.66 9.93 -29.77
CA GLY A 12 1.10 10.36 -31.06
C GLY A 12 0.30 9.30 -31.80
N HIS A 13 0.20 8.08 -31.28
CA HIS A 13 -0.62 7.00 -31.85
C HIS A 13 -2.02 6.96 -31.24
N GLY A 14 -2.99 6.43 -32.00
CA GLY A 14 -4.34 6.17 -31.51
C GLY A 14 -4.36 5.01 -30.51
N GLN A 15 -5.28 5.03 -29.54
CA GLN A 15 -5.38 3.95 -28.54
C GLN A 15 -5.61 2.56 -29.17
N GLU A 16 -6.47 2.48 -30.19
CA GLU A 16 -6.80 1.21 -30.85
C GLU A 16 -5.59 0.63 -31.58
N GLU A 17 -4.83 1.48 -32.28
CA GLU A 17 -3.58 1.12 -32.96
C GLU A 17 -2.53 0.62 -31.97
N ALA A 18 -2.34 1.35 -30.86
CA ALA A 18 -1.41 0.98 -29.80
C ALA A 18 -1.78 -0.37 -29.15
N VAL A 19 -3.07 -0.64 -28.92
CA VAL A 19 -3.53 -1.95 -28.41
C VAL A 19 -3.24 -3.06 -29.40
N ALA A 20 -3.54 -2.85 -30.68
CA ALA A 20 -3.35 -3.85 -31.72
C ALA A 20 -1.87 -4.23 -31.89
N ASP A 21 -0.99 -3.23 -32.00
CA ASP A 21 0.46 -3.43 -32.06
C ASP A 21 0.98 -4.15 -30.80
N PHE A 22 0.52 -3.73 -29.62
CA PHE A 22 0.96 -4.35 -28.36
C PHE A 22 0.58 -5.84 -28.27
N LEU A 23 -0.61 -6.22 -28.76
CA LEU A 23 -1.03 -7.62 -28.82
C LEU A 23 -0.19 -8.43 -29.80
N GLN A 24 0.16 -7.87 -30.96
CA GLN A 24 1.08 -8.52 -31.91
C GLN A 24 2.45 -8.73 -31.28
N ARG A 25 2.96 -7.72 -30.57
CA ARG A 25 4.24 -7.81 -29.85
C ARG A 25 4.23 -8.93 -28.82
N ILE A 26 3.14 -9.12 -28.07
CA ILE A 26 3.00 -10.25 -27.14
C ILE A 26 3.12 -11.57 -27.89
N GLU A 27 2.43 -11.72 -29.02
CA GLU A 27 2.48 -12.97 -29.82
C GLU A 27 3.90 -13.29 -30.30
N CYS A 28 4.66 -12.29 -30.72
CA CYS A 28 6.07 -12.46 -31.07
C CYS A 28 6.89 -13.09 -29.93
N TYR A 29 6.68 -12.65 -28.68
CA TYR A 29 7.36 -13.25 -27.52
C TYR A 29 6.86 -14.66 -27.21
N ARG A 30 5.58 -14.98 -27.46
CA ARG A 30 5.04 -16.33 -27.18
C ARG A 30 5.75 -17.43 -27.96
N HIS A 31 6.22 -17.16 -29.18
CA HIS A 31 6.90 -18.15 -30.01
C HIS A 31 8.24 -18.64 -29.43
N THR A 32 8.88 -17.83 -28.59
CA THR A 32 10.22 -18.13 -28.04
C THR A 32 10.24 -18.20 -26.52
N TYR A 33 9.11 -17.91 -25.86
CA TYR A 33 9.04 -17.88 -24.41
C TYR A 33 9.03 -19.30 -23.84
N GLU A 34 10.13 -19.66 -23.18
CA GLU A 34 10.21 -20.84 -22.33
C GLU A 34 10.04 -20.45 -20.86
N PRO A 35 8.93 -20.82 -20.20
CA PRO A 35 8.79 -20.55 -18.78
C PRO A 35 9.81 -21.39 -18.00
N LEU A 36 10.25 -20.85 -16.86
CA LEU A 36 10.99 -21.61 -15.86
C LEU A 36 10.26 -22.95 -15.59
N ASP A 37 11.01 -24.02 -15.40
CA ASP A 37 10.52 -25.38 -15.23
C ASP A 37 11.18 -26.05 -14.01
N GLU A 38 10.40 -26.78 -13.20
CA GLU A 38 10.93 -27.35 -11.95
C GLU A 38 11.94 -28.47 -12.18
N SER A 39 11.82 -29.21 -13.28
CA SER A 39 12.72 -30.32 -13.59
C SER A 39 14.03 -29.84 -14.21
N ARG A 40 13.96 -28.87 -15.15
CA ARG A 40 15.13 -28.30 -15.84
C ARG A 40 15.88 -27.28 -14.97
N ASP A 41 15.13 -26.44 -14.24
CA ASP A 41 15.67 -25.29 -13.51
C ASP A 41 15.67 -25.50 -12.00
N GLY A 42 15.54 -26.74 -11.53
CA GLY A 42 15.46 -27.08 -10.11
C GLY A 42 16.65 -26.59 -9.28
N ALA A 43 17.79 -26.30 -9.92
CA ALA A 43 18.98 -25.76 -9.28
C ALA A 43 18.90 -24.26 -8.93
N LEU A 44 18.03 -23.50 -9.59
CA LEU A 44 17.96 -22.04 -9.51
C LEU A 44 17.07 -21.55 -8.36
N SER A 45 17.38 -20.39 -7.81
CA SER A 45 16.51 -19.68 -6.86
C SER A 45 15.55 -18.76 -7.62
N TYR A 46 14.25 -18.99 -7.53
CA TYR A 46 13.24 -18.17 -8.21
C TYR A 46 11.89 -18.17 -7.51
N ILE A 47 11.04 -17.20 -7.87
CA ILE A 47 9.62 -17.18 -7.53
C ILE A 47 8.80 -16.97 -8.80
N LYS A 48 7.80 -17.84 -9.03
CA LYS A 48 6.78 -17.68 -10.08
C LYS A 48 5.51 -17.17 -9.42
N VAL A 49 4.98 -16.08 -9.97
CA VAL A 49 3.70 -15.49 -9.55
C VAL A 49 2.68 -15.80 -10.64
N PHE A 50 1.62 -16.53 -10.28
CA PHE A 50 0.55 -16.92 -11.20
C PHE A 50 -0.68 -16.05 -10.95
N GLU A 51 -1.36 -15.67 -12.03
CA GLU A 51 -2.66 -14.98 -12.00
C GLU A 51 -2.66 -13.77 -11.05
N VAL A 52 -1.67 -12.89 -11.21
CA VAL A 52 -1.52 -11.64 -10.44
C VAL A 52 -1.55 -11.87 -8.91
N GLY A 53 -0.95 -12.97 -8.46
CA GLY A 53 -0.77 -13.27 -7.05
C GLY A 53 -1.78 -14.24 -6.45
N LEU A 54 -2.61 -14.91 -7.26
CA LEU A 54 -3.50 -15.96 -6.78
C LEU A 54 -2.72 -17.20 -6.29
N ARG A 55 -1.59 -17.50 -6.94
CA ARG A 55 -0.74 -18.65 -6.58
C ARG A 55 0.73 -18.27 -6.76
N TYR A 56 1.57 -18.86 -5.92
CA TYR A 56 3.02 -18.68 -5.95
C TYR A 56 3.72 -20.03 -6.00
N LEU A 57 4.86 -20.08 -6.69
CA LEU A 57 5.82 -21.18 -6.58
C LEU A 57 7.18 -20.58 -6.28
N ALA A 58 7.75 -20.91 -5.13
CA ALA A 58 9.10 -20.48 -4.76
C ALA A 58 10.03 -21.69 -4.75
N ASN A 59 11.13 -21.61 -5.50
CA ASN A 59 12.16 -22.65 -5.55
C ASN A 59 13.45 -22.15 -4.92
N ARG A 60 14.06 -22.99 -4.07
CA ARG A 60 15.36 -22.75 -3.43
C ARG A 60 15.55 -21.32 -2.89
N VAL A 61 14.62 -20.85 -2.05
CA VAL A 61 14.79 -19.56 -1.36
C VAL A 61 15.94 -19.67 -0.37
N GLN A 62 16.98 -18.85 -0.57
CA GLN A 62 18.22 -18.89 0.20
C GLN A 62 18.43 -17.60 1.00
N GLY A 63 18.65 -17.78 2.29
CA GLY A 63 19.00 -16.70 3.20
C GLY A 63 17.86 -15.69 3.45
N HIS A 64 18.20 -14.68 4.23
CA HIS A 64 17.23 -13.72 4.74
C HIS A 64 16.63 -12.83 3.63
N VAL A 65 17.46 -12.33 2.70
CA VAL A 65 17.02 -11.35 1.68
C VAL A 65 15.98 -11.96 0.74
N GLN A 66 16.24 -13.16 0.19
CA GLN A 66 15.30 -13.81 -0.72
C GLN A 66 13.98 -14.17 -0.02
N SER A 67 14.05 -14.57 1.25
CA SER A 67 12.86 -14.85 2.07
C SER A 67 12.00 -13.60 2.26
N ARG A 68 12.63 -12.44 2.49
CA ARG A 68 11.92 -11.15 2.59
C ARG A 68 11.30 -10.71 1.27
N ILE A 69 11.97 -10.97 0.14
CA ILE A 69 11.43 -10.69 -1.20
C ILE A 69 10.19 -11.56 -1.45
N ALA A 70 10.26 -12.87 -1.20
CA ALA A 70 9.13 -13.77 -1.36
C ALA A 70 7.95 -13.35 -0.47
N TYR A 71 8.21 -13.07 0.81
CA TYR A 71 7.20 -12.56 1.74
C TYR A 71 6.55 -11.27 1.22
N TYR A 72 7.34 -10.30 0.75
CA TYR A 72 6.81 -9.05 0.22
C TYR A 72 5.86 -9.30 -0.96
N LEU A 73 6.30 -10.05 -1.98
CA LEU A 73 5.49 -10.34 -3.17
C LEU A 73 4.17 -11.01 -2.81
N MET A 74 4.20 -11.99 -1.89
CA MET A 74 3.00 -12.72 -1.43
C MET A 74 1.97 -11.85 -0.69
N ASN A 75 2.37 -10.70 -0.16
CA ASN A 75 1.50 -9.78 0.58
C ASN A 75 1.11 -8.52 -0.23
N THR A 76 1.54 -8.43 -1.50
CA THR A 76 1.11 -7.34 -2.39
C THR A 76 -0.11 -7.72 -3.22
N HIS A 77 -0.93 -6.73 -3.55
CA HIS A 77 -2.07 -6.90 -4.46
C HIS A 77 -2.30 -5.65 -5.29
N VAL A 78 -2.83 -5.85 -6.51
CA VAL A 78 -3.08 -4.78 -7.49
C VAL A 78 -4.49 -4.17 -7.38
N ALA A 79 -5.34 -4.69 -6.50
CA ALA A 79 -6.70 -4.16 -6.32
C ALA A 79 -6.62 -2.66 -5.95
N PRO A 80 -7.35 -1.78 -6.67
CA PRO A 80 -7.38 -0.35 -6.38
C PRO A 80 -7.80 -0.09 -4.93
N ARG A 81 -7.06 0.77 -4.24
CA ARG A 81 -7.38 1.22 -2.87
C ARG A 81 -6.81 2.60 -2.61
N THR A 82 -7.40 3.29 -1.65
CA THR A 82 -6.93 4.61 -1.20
C THR A 82 -6.39 4.49 0.22
N ILE A 83 -5.19 5.00 0.45
CA ILE A 83 -4.58 5.10 1.78
C ILE A 83 -4.55 6.57 2.16
N TYR A 84 -5.22 6.91 3.28
CA TYR A 84 -5.19 8.25 3.86
C TYR A 84 -4.17 8.28 4.98
N LEU A 85 -3.27 9.26 4.95
CA LEU A 85 -2.31 9.49 6.02
C LEU A 85 -2.56 10.88 6.61
N SER A 86 -2.69 10.93 7.92
CA SER A 86 -2.70 12.18 8.66
C SER A 86 -2.06 12.01 10.02
N ARG A 87 -1.54 13.11 10.56
CA ARG A 87 -1.15 13.18 11.97
C ARG A 87 -2.39 13.23 12.85
N HIS A 88 -2.19 13.06 14.15
CA HIS A 88 -3.17 13.44 15.16
C HIS A 88 -3.49 14.94 15.06
N GLY A 89 -4.66 15.35 15.58
CA GLY A 89 -4.95 16.77 15.80
C GLY A 89 -3.90 17.43 16.71
N GLU A 90 -3.76 18.76 16.64
CA GLU A 90 -2.81 19.50 17.48
C GLU A 90 -2.92 19.10 18.97
N SER A 91 -1.80 18.72 19.59
CA SER A 91 -1.75 18.37 21.02
C SER A 91 -1.34 19.56 21.89
N HIS A 92 -1.55 19.45 23.20
CA HIS A 92 -1.06 20.47 24.15
C HIS A 92 0.46 20.65 24.10
N LEU A 93 1.24 19.58 23.89
CA LEU A 93 2.70 19.67 23.77
C LEU A 93 3.12 20.37 22.47
N ASN A 94 2.37 20.23 21.37
CA ASN A 94 2.65 20.97 20.14
C ASN A 94 2.54 22.48 20.37
N ARG A 95 1.54 22.95 21.12
CA ARG A 95 1.40 24.38 21.44
C ARG A 95 2.53 24.92 22.31
N GLN A 96 3.19 24.05 23.07
CA GLN A 96 4.35 24.38 23.89
C GLN A 96 5.68 24.20 23.13
N GLY A 97 5.66 23.76 21.86
CA GLY A 97 6.87 23.46 21.09
C GLY A 97 7.65 22.26 21.63
N ARG A 98 7.00 21.36 22.39
CA ARG A 98 7.65 20.19 23.01
C ARG A 98 7.48 18.95 22.13
N ILE A 99 8.55 18.16 22.05
CA ILE A 99 8.58 16.88 21.33
C ILE A 99 8.26 15.71 22.28
N GLY A 100 7.81 14.58 21.71
CA GLY A 100 7.51 13.36 22.45
C GLY A 100 6.31 13.47 23.40
N GLY A 101 6.33 12.64 24.45
CA GLY A 101 5.28 12.57 25.48
C GLY A 101 3.94 12.02 24.97
N ASP A 102 2.94 12.04 25.86
CA ASP A 102 1.61 11.46 25.62
C ASP A 102 0.46 12.43 25.95
N ALA A 103 0.65 13.71 25.59
CA ALA A 103 -0.40 14.71 25.79
C ALA A 103 -1.58 14.49 24.84
N GLY A 104 -2.79 14.74 25.34
CA GLY A 104 -4.01 14.77 24.54
C GLY A 104 -4.13 16.00 23.65
N LEU A 105 -5.26 16.07 22.94
CA LEU A 105 -5.59 17.11 21.98
C LEU A 105 -5.84 18.47 22.63
N SER A 106 -5.35 19.51 21.98
CA SER A 106 -5.74 20.90 22.24
C SER A 106 -7.20 21.14 21.80
N PRO A 107 -7.81 22.29 22.16
CA PRO A 107 -9.10 22.67 21.60
C PRO A 107 -9.13 22.67 20.07
N SER A 108 -8.07 23.17 19.41
CA SER A 108 -7.92 23.15 17.96
C SER A 108 -7.75 21.74 17.42
N GLY A 109 -7.02 20.87 18.13
CA GLY A 109 -6.88 19.45 17.80
C GLY A 109 -8.22 18.70 17.80
N ARG A 110 -9.11 19.01 18.76
CA ARG A 110 -10.47 18.44 18.77
C ARG A 110 -11.33 18.95 17.60
N GLN A 111 -11.19 20.23 17.22
CA GLN A 111 -11.86 20.76 16.03
C GLN A 111 -11.37 20.06 14.76
N TYR A 112 -10.06 19.82 14.65
CA TYR A 112 -9.48 19.04 13.57
C TYR A 112 -10.06 17.62 13.51
N ALA A 113 -10.13 16.91 14.64
CA ALA A 113 -10.66 15.55 14.68
C ALA A 113 -12.12 15.48 14.17
N GLN A 114 -12.94 16.47 14.54
CA GLN A 114 -14.31 16.59 14.03
C GLN A 114 -14.37 16.92 12.53
N ALA A 115 -13.47 17.76 12.03
CA ALA A 115 -13.37 18.04 10.60
C ALA A 115 -12.91 16.80 9.81
N LEU A 116 -11.97 16.02 10.35
CA LEU A 116 -11.52 14.76 9.77
C LEU A 116 -12.66 13.74 9.70
N ALA A 117 -13.46 13.60 10.76
CA ALA A 117 -14.62 12.73 10.77
C ALA A 117 -15.61 13.08 9.64
N LYS A 118 -15.93 14.37 9.48
CA LYS A 118 -16.80 14.86 8.39
C LYS A 118 -16.21 14.58 7.01
N PHE A 119 -14.91 14.80 6.84
CA PHE A 119 -14.20 14.53 5.58
C PHE A 119 -14.25 13.04 5.22
N ILE A 120 -13.94 12.16 6.18
CA ILE A 120 -13.94 10.70 5.94
C ILE A 120 -15.35 10.20 5.64
N GLN A 121 -16.36 10.71 6.35
CA GLN A 121 -17.76 10.39 6.05
C GLN A 121 -18.15 10.82 4.62
N SER A 122 -17.69 11.98 4.15
CA SER A 122 -17.97 12.44 2.79
C SER A 122 -17.33 11.59 1.70
N GLN A 123 -16.27 10.83 2.02
CA GLN A 123 -15.62 9.91 1.08
C GLN A 123 -16.43 8.63 0.83
N LYS A 124 -17.43 8.32 1.66
CA LYS A 124 -18.32 7.13 1.53
C LYS A 124 -17.54 5.81 1.37
N ILE A 125 -16.51 5.62 2.19
CA ILE A 125 -15.65 4.42 2.15
C ILE A 125 -16.41 3.24 2.76
N LEU A 126 -16.61 2.17 1.99
CA LEU A 126 -17.40 1.00 2.42
C LEU A 126 -16.74 0.20 3.56
N GLU A 127 -15.44 -0.09 3.44
CA GLU A 127 -14.68 -0.90 4.40
C GLU A 127 -13.49 -0.12 4.95
N LEU A 128 -13.76 0.96 5.66
CA LEU A 128 -12.72 1.79 6.26
C LEU A 128 -12.02 1.05 7.40
N LYS A 129 -10.70 0.86 7.29
CA LYS A 129 -9.83 0.48 8.40
C LYS A 129 -9.10 1.70 8.94
N VAL A 130 -9.18 1.92 10.25
CA VAL A 130 -8.52 3.03 10.92
C VAL A 130 -7.44 2.48 11.85
N TRP A 131 -6.22 3.00 11.70
CA TRP A 131 -5.09 2.64 12.56
C TRP A 131 -4.58 3.87 13.29
N THR A 132 -4.27 3.70 14.57
CA THR A 132 -3.67 4.72 15.43
C THR A 132 -2.38 4.22 16.06
N SER A 133 -1.60 5.14 16.61
CA SER A 133 -0.55 4.77 17.56
C SER A 133 -1.17 4.41 18.92
N HIS A 134 -0.34 4.03 19.88
CA HIS A 134 -0.77 3.86 21.28
C HIS A 134 -0.84 5.20 22.03
N LEU A 135 -0.50 6.31 21.38
CA LEU A 135 -0.45 7.63 22.00
C LEU A 135 -1.83 8.30 21.99
N ARG A 136 -2.19 8.87 23.13
CA ARG A 136 -3.47 9.47 23.47
C ARG A 136 -4.00 10.42 22.40
N ARG A 137 -3.15 11.28 21.86
CA ARG A 137 -3.51 12.23 20.78
C ARG A 137 -4.01 11.56 19.49
N THR A 138 -3.44 10.42 19.09
CA THR A 138 -3.93 9.68 17.92
C THR A 138 -5.25 8.96 18.22
N ILE A 139 -5.40 8.47 19.45
CA ILE A 139 -6.61 7.79 19.92
C ILE A 139 -7.78 8.77 19.99
N GLU A 140 -7.61 9.92 20.66
CA GLU A 140 -8.64 10.97 20.75
C GLU A 140 -9.02 11.53 19.35
N THR A 141 -8.07 11.55 18.41
CA THR A 141 -8.39 11.93 17.02
C THR A 141 -9.27 10.89 16.35
N ALA A 142 -8.98 9.60 16.56
CA ALA A 142 -9.73 8.50 15.96
C ALA A 142 -11.12 8.29 16.58
N GLU A 143 -11.27 8.53 17.88
CA GLU A 143 -12.55 8.45 18.60
C GLU A 143 -13.62 9.36 17.95
N ALA A 144 -13.22 10.52 17.44
CA ALA A 144 -14.13 11.43 16.76
C ALA A 144 -14.72 10.87 15.45
N LEU A 145 -14.09 9.86 14.83
CA LEU A 145 -14.62 9.23 13.61
C LEU A 145 -15.81 8.31 13.89
N GLY A 146 -16.01 7.86 15.14
CA GLY A 146 -17.13 6.99 15.52
C GLY A 146 -17.11 5.61 14.87
N VAL A 147 -15.96 5.13 14.42
CA VAL A 147 -15.75 3.79 13.83
C VAL A 147 -14.70 3.01 14.60
N PRO A 148 -14.68 1.66 14.51
CA PRO A 148 -13.62 0.87 15.10
C PRO A 148 -12.23 1.26 14.57
N TYR A 149 -11.24 1.25 15.45
CA TYR A 149 -9.85 1.50 15.11
C TYR A 149 -8.92 0.51 15.83
N GLU A 150 -7.77 0.22 15.23
CA GLU A 150 -6.74 -0.66 15.80
C GLU A 150 -5.53 0.17 16.21
N GLN A 151 -4.99 -0.12 17.40
CA GLN A 151 -3.84 0.59 17.95
C GLN A 151 -2.55 -0.19 17.71
N TRP A 152 -1.58 0.44 17.06
CA TRP A 152 -0.30 -0.17 16.71
C TRP A 152 0.85 0.55 17.39
N LYS A 153 1.59 -0.16 18.25
CA LYS A 153 2.78 0.40 18.93
C LYS A 153 3.85 0.83 17.92
N ALA A 154 3.95 0.15 16.79
CA ALA A 154 4.86 0.49 15.70
C ALA A 154 4.54 1.85 15.02
N LEU A 155 3.34 2.41 15.27
CA LEU A 155 2.96 3.75 14.81
C LEU A 155 3.22 4.84 15.86
N ASN A 156 3.82 4.51 17.01
CA ASN A 156 4.22 5.53 17.97
C ASN A 156 5.22 6.50 17.35
N GLU A 157 5.16 7.74 17.83
CA GLU A 157 6.18 8.74 17.55
C GLU A 157 7.56 8.20 17.93
N LEU A 158 8.59 8.70 17.24
CA LEU A 158 9.97 8.38 17.57
C LEU A 158 10.25 8.71 19.05
N ASP A 159 10.96 7.81 19.72
CA ASP A 159 11.44 8.07 21.08
C ASP A 159 12.56 9.11 20.99
N ALA A 160 12.45 10.18 21.79
CA ALA A 160 13.26 11.39 21.70
C ALA A 160 14.31 11.47 22.81
#